data_AF-A0A961BW95-F1
#
_entry.id   AF-A0A961BW95-F1
#
_cell.length_a   1.000
_cell.length_b   1.000
_cell.length_c   1.000
_cell.angle_alpha   90.00
_cell.angle_beta   90.00
_cell.angle_gamma   90.00
#
_symmetry.space_group_name_H-M   'P 1'
#
loop_
_entity.id
_entity.type
_entity.pdbx_description
1 polymer ?
#
loop_
_entity_poly.entity_id
_entity_poly.type
_entity_poly.pdbx_seq_one_letter_code
_entity_poly.pdbx_strand_id
1 'polypeptide(L)'
;MASLAQERSTGSVVLIDAMVLRDMGAALNGVWRPADEEDPARARRLVAAARLRLYGTRDRTGWLLVAIDAARAAVLRRGDADWSVGYVPAIESFTDAAAPEDVAAMVRLFREDEAIDADSAAALAHAVLCEEVDVIVTDEPRRFRHGREGDLPDRLEIVDPLELEARLALAPGEQPAVEVPDGVLSLLGDEPWWVQR
;
A
#
# COMPACT_ATOMS: atom_id res chain seq x y z
N MET A 1 35.69 11.90 4.90
CA MET A 1 34.36 12.46 5.20
C MET A 1 33.76 12.94 3.89
N ALA A 2 33.21 12.01 3.11
CA ALA A 2 32.54 12.34 1.86
C ALA A 2 31.13 12.83 2.19
N SER A 3 30.83 14.04 1.73
CA SER A 3 29.50 14.64 1.76
C SER A 3 28.55 13.75 0.97
N LEU A 4 27.72 12.98 1.67
CA LEU A 4 26.52 12.35 1.11
C LEU A 4 25.51 13.46 0.87
N ALA A 5 25.75 14.26 -0.17
CA ALA A 5 24.65 14.91 -0.87
C ALA A 5 23.77 13.76 -1.36
N GLN A 6 22.72 13.52 -0.58
CA GLN A 6 21.69 12.53 -0.77
C GLN A 6 21.27 12.58 -2.23
N GLU A 7 21.75 11.59 -3.01
CA GLU A 7 21.06 11.20 -4.22
C GLU A 7 19.62 10.99 -3.76
N ARG A 8 18.72 11.89 -4.17
CA ARG A 8 17.29 11.60 -4.14
C ARG A 8 17.18 10.32 -4.95
N SER A 9 17.16 9.19 -4.26
CA SER A 9 16.94 7.91 -4.88
C SER A 9 15.65 8.07 -5.66
N THR A 10 15.74 7.95 -6.98
CA THR A 10 14.77 8.38 -8.00
C THR A 10 13.50 7.52 -8.01
N GLY A 11 13.00 7.17 -6.83
CA GLY A 11 11.98 6.16 -6.66
C GLY A 11 11.00 6.54 -5.56
N SER A 12 9.73 6.50 -5.91
CA SER A 12 8.57 6.88 -5.13
C SER A 12 8.25 5.90 -3.99
N VAL A 13 7.93 6.41 -2.80
CA VAL A 13 7.48 5.57 -1.67
C VAL A 13 5.97 5.65 -1.56
N VAL A 14 5.34 4.49 -1.65
CA VAL A 14 3.89 4.34 -1.72
C VAL A 14 3.39 3.75 -0.43
N LEU A 15 2.63 4.52 0.33
CA LEU A 15 2.01 4.06 1.57
C LEU A 15 0.67 3.38 1.29
N ILE A 16 0.60 2.09 1.59
CA ILE A 16 -0.64 1.30 1.53
C ILE A 16 -1.37 1.42 2.86
N ASP A 17 -2.64 1.82 2.81
CA ASP A 17 -3.46 1.94 4.01
C ASP A 17 -3.92 0.56 4.57
N ALA A 18 -4.59 0.60 5.72
CA ALA A 18 -5.09 -0.60 6.38
C ALA A 18 -6.20 -1.34 5.60
N MET A 19 -6.96 -0.65 4.74
CA MET A 19 -8.05 -1.25 3.98
C MET A 19 -7.51 -2.00 2.76
N VAL A 20 -6.55 -1.42 2.04
CA VAL A 20 -5.88 -2.07 0.91
C VAL A 20 -5.04 -3.25 1.40
N LEU A 21 -4.36 -3.14 2.55
CA LEU A 21 -3.69 -4.29 3.17
C LEU A 21 -4.67 -5.42 3.53
N ARG A 22 -5.90 -5.09 3.93
CA ARG A 22 -6.95 -6.08 4.21
C ARG A 22 -7.43 -6.73 2.92
N ASP A 23 -7.68 -5.94 1.88
CA ASP A 23 -8.09 -6.43 0.55
C ASP A 23 -7.01 -7.34 -0.04
N MET A 24 -5.74 -6.99 0.12
CA MET A 24 -4.60 -7.87 -0.18
C MET A 24 -4.67 -9.18 0.58
N GLY A 25 -4.83 -9.15 1.90
CA GLY A 25 -4.90 -10.35 2.73
C GLY A 25 -6.07 -11.26 2.36
N ALA A 26 -7.25 -10.68 2.14
CA ALA A 26 -8.47 -11.39 1.74
C ALA A 26 -8.33 -12.03 0.35
N ALA A 27 -7.70 -11.34 -0.60
CA ALA A 27 -7.47 -11.90 -1.93
C ALA A 27 -6.41 -13.01 -1.92
N LEU A 28 -5.40 -12.92 -1.05
CA LEU A 28 -4.26 -13.84 -1.02
C LEU A 28 -4.45 -15.05 -0.11
N ASN A 29 -5.36 -15.00 0.87
CA ASN A 29 -5.65 -16.15 1.74
C ASN A 29 -6.35 -17.32 1.00
N GLY A 30 -6.73 -17.12 -0.27
CA GLY A 30 -7.34 -18.13 -1.13
C GLY A 30 -8.78 -18.48 -0.77
N VAL A 31 -9.37 -17.79 0.22
CA VAL A 31 -10.79 -17.92 0.59
C VAL A 31 -11.69 -17.25 -0.43
N TRP A 32 -11.16 -16.27 -1.16
CA TRP A 32 -11.88 -15.49 -2.16
C TRP A 32 -11.40 -15.77 -3.58
N ARG A 33 -12.33 -15.85 -4.52
CA ARG A 33 -12.05 -15.86 -5.97
C ARG A 33 -12.75 -14.67 -6.63
N PRO A 34 -12.14 -14.03 -7.64
CA PRO A 34 -12.78 -12.93 -8.38
C PRO A 34 -14.16 -13.27 -8.93
N ALA A 35 -14.37 -14.51 -9.35
CA ALA A 35 -15.64 -15.00 -9.89
C ALA A 35 -16.75 -15.13 -8.84
N ASP A 36 -16.42 -15.17 -7.56
CA ASP A 36 -17.36 -15.36 -6.45
C ASP A 36 -17.83 -14.02 -5.84
N GLU A 37 -17.26 -12.89 -6.26
CA GLU A 37 -17.67 -11.56 -5.79
C GLU A 37 -18.87 -11.01 -6.57
N GLU A 38 -19.96 -10.72 -5.87
CA GLU A 38 -21.19 -10.18 -6.47
C GLU A 38 -21.02 -8.74 -6.98
N ASP A 39 -20.16 -7.94 -6.32
CA ASP A 39 -19.84 -6.57 -6.73
C ASP A 39 -18.64 -6.54 -7.71
N PRO A 40 -18.86 -6.25 -9.00
CA PRO A 40 -17.79 -6.23 -9.99
C PRO A 40 -16.73 -5.15 -9.76
N ALA A 41 -17.07 -4.08 -9.03
CA ALA A 41 -16.12 -3.01 -8.70
C ALA A 41 -15.19 -3.46 -7.58
N ARG A 42 -15.75 -4.05 -6.51
CA ARG A 42 -14.99 -4.66 -5.42
C ARG A 42 -14.12 -5.81 -5.91
N ALA A 43 -14.61 -6.63 -6.84
CA ALA A 43 -13.85 -7.73 -7.41
C ALA A 43 -12.55 -7.25 -8.07
N ARG A 44 -12.66 -6.22 -8.93
CA ARG A 44 -11.50 -5.61 -9.58
C ARG A 44 -10.53 -5.01 -8.58
N ARG A 45 -11.03 -4.35 -7.54
CA ARG A 45 -10.19 -3.75 -6.49
C ARG A 45 -9.42 -4.80 -5.71
N LEU A 46 -10.04 -5.92 -5.35
CA LEU A 46 -9.37 -7.04 -4.66
C LEU A 46 -8.26 -7.65 -5.53
N VAL A 47 -8.50 -7.81 -6.84
CA VAL A 47 -7.46 -8.24 -7.79
C VAL A 47 -6.31 -7.24 -7.87
N ALA A 48 -6.62 -5.94 -8.02
CA ALA A 48 -5.61 -4.90 -8.08
C ALA A 48 -4.76 -4.86 -6.81
N ALA A 49 -5.40 -4.88 -5.63
CA ALA A 49 -4.73 -4.96 -4.34
C ALA A 49 -3.81 -6.18 -4.26
N ALA A 50 -4.28 -7.38 -4.64
CA ALA A 50 -3.44 -8.57 -4.67
C ALA A 50 -2.22 -8.44 -5.59
N ARG A 51 -2.39 -7.81 -6.76
CA ARG A 51 -1.30 -7.55 -7.73
C ARG A 51 -0.28 -6.54 -7.21
N LEU A 52 -0.65 -5.63 -6.31
CA LEU A 52 0.30 -4.72 -5.68
C LEU A 52 1.38 -5.46 -4.88
N ARG A 53 1.13 -6.68 -4.38
CA ARG A 53 2.15 -7.48 -3.68
C ARG A 53 3.46 -7.65 -4.47
N LEU A 54 3.42 -7.57 -5.80
CA LEU A 54 4.60 -7.74 -6.66
C LEU A 54 5.62 -6.60 -6.55
N TYR A 55 5.21 -5.46 -5.99
CA TYR A 55 6.03 -4.23 -5.91
C TYR A 55 6.45 -3.89 -4.47
N GLY A 56 6.39 -4.88 -3.56
CA GLY A 56 6.77 -4.73 -2.15
C GLY A 56 8.25 -4.36 -1.92
N THR A 57 9.10 -4.57 -2.93
CA THR A 57 10.50 -4.16 -2.92
C THR A 57 10.74 -3.15 -4.01
N ARG A 58 11.79 -2.34 -3.86
CA ARG A 58 12.09 -1.28 -4.82
C ARG A 58 12.23 -1.86 -6.22
N ASP A 59 11.26 -1.58 -7.08
CA ASP A 59 11.26 -2.11 -8.43
C ASP A 59 12.24 -1.33 -9.33
N ARG A 60 12.37 -1.72 -10.60
CA ARG A 60 13.24 -1.03 -11.57
C ARG A 60 12.80 0.41 -11.88
N THR A 61 11.53 0.73 -11.62
CA THR A 61 10.94 2.07 -11.74
C THR A 61 11.11 2.90 -10.47
N GLY A 62 11.72 2.31 -9.43
CA GLY A 62 12.07 2.97 -8.18
C GLY A 62 10.99 2.92 -7.10
N TRP A 63 9.82 2.32 -7.38
CA TRP A 63 8.69 2.33 -6.46
C TRP A 63 8.89 1.37 -5.30
N LEU A 64 8.54 1.81 -4.09
CA LEU A 64 8.59 0.99 -2.88
C LEU A 64 7.26 1.05 -2.15
N LEU A 65 6.56 -0.08 -2.03
CA LEU A 65 5.36 -0.16 -1.22
C LEU A 65 5.72 -0.30 0.27
N VAL A 66 5.11 0.51 1.11
CA VAL A 66 5.25 0.49 2.57
C VAL A 66 3.88 0.44 3.24
N ALA A 67 3.85 0.08 4.52
CA ALA A 67 2.66 0.17 5.35
C ALA A 67 3.02 0.66 6.75
N ILE A 68 2.02 1.06 7.53
CA ILE A 68 2.17 1.35 8.97
C ILE A 68 2.07 0.05 9.76
N ASP A 69 2.88 -0.11 10.81
CA ASP A 69 2.87 -1.33 11.65
C ASP A 69 1.50 -1.59 12.28
N ALA A 70 0.79 -0.53 12.69
CA ALA A 70 -0.57 -0.63 13.20
C ALA A 70 -1.55 -1.24 12.18
N ALA A 71 -1.42 -0.90 10.90
CA ALA A 71 -2.23 -1.44 9.81
C ALA A 71 -1.93 -2.95 9.60
N ARG A 72 -0.66 -3.33 9.62
CA ARG A 72 -0.23 -4.74 9.54
C ARG A 72 -0.76 -5.55 10.72
N ALA A 73 -0.62 -5.03 11.94
CA ALA A 73 -1.14 -5.65 13.15
C ALA A 73 -2.68 -5.78 13.13
N ALA A 74 -3.40 -4.85 12.49
CA ALA A 74 -4.85 -4.95 12.32
C ALA A 74 -5.27 -6.11 11.41
N VAL A 75 -4.50 -6.39 10.35
CA VAL A 75 -4.73 -7.54 9.46
C VAL A 75 -4.43 -8.86 10.17
N LEU A 76 -3.30 -8.95 10.90
CA LEU A 76 -2.91 -10.13 11.69
C LEU A 76 -3.94 -10.56 12.74
N ARG A 77 -4.62 -9.60 13.40
CA ARG A 77 -5.58 -9.88 14.49
C ARG A 77 -6.84 -10.63 14.02
N ARG A 78 -7.11 -10.69 12.71
CA ARG A 78 -8.30 -11.37 12.15
C ARG A 78 -8.08 -12.86 11.87
N GLY A 79 -6.87 -13.38 12.11
CA GLY A 79 -6.52 -14.77 11.78
C GLY A 79 -6.22 -14.98 10.30
N ASP A 80 -6.14 -13.90 9.52
CA ASP A 80 -5.66 -13.94 8.15
C ASP A 80 -4.15 -14.20 8.13
N ALA A 81 -3.68 -15.00 7.18
CA ALA A 81 -2.25 -15.15 6.94
C ALA A 81 -1.67 -13.79 6.55
N ASP A 82 -0.61 -13.36 7.24
CA ASP A 82 0.04 -12.08 6.94
C ASP A 82 0.96 -12.22 5.73
N TRP A 83 0.35 -12.07 4.57
CA TRP A 83 1.06 -12.06 3.29
C TRP A 83 1.93 -10.82 3.08
N SER A 84 1.83 -9.81 3.96
CA SER A 84 2.69 -8.63 3.92
C SER A 84 4.03 -8.87 4.62
N VAL A 85 4.14 -9.88 5.50
CA VAL A 85 5.38 -10.21 6.22
C VAL A 85 6.48 -10.58 5.24
N GLY A 86 7.60 -9.85 5.31
CA GLY A 86 8.76 -10.02 4.44
C GLY A 86 8.65 -9.34 3.07
N TYR A 87 7.48 -8.80 2.69
CA TYR A 87 7.27 -8.20 1.37
C TYR A 87 6.95 -6.70 1.42
N VAL A 88 6.16 -6.24 2.38
CA VAL A 88 5.85 -4.81 2.54
C VAL A 88 6.54 -4.33 3.82
N PRO A 89 7.62 -3.53 3.72
CA PRO A 89 8.27 -2.95 4.89
C PRO A 89 7.35 -1.98 5.65
N ALA A 90 7.63 -1.83 6.95
CA ALA A 90 6.97 -0.84 7.77
C ALA A 90 7.62 0.54 7.54
N ILE A 91 6.85 1.59 7.38
CA ILE A 91 7.38 2.95 7.24
C ILE A 91 8.19 3.38 8.48
N GLU A 92 7.82 2.85 9.65
CA GLU A 92 8.51 3.09 10.91
C GLU A 92 9.92 2.49 10.97
N SER A 93 10.28 1.61 10.02
CA SER A 93 11.63 1.06 9.90
C SER A 93 12.59 1.98 9.12
N PHE A 94 12.10 3.07 8.54
CA PHE A 94 12.88 4.00 7.74
C PHE A 94 13.71 4.90 8.66
N THR A 95 14.87 5.36 8.17
CA THR A 95 15.81 6.13 9.00
C THR A 95 15.25 7.53 9.35
N ASP A 96 14.39 8.05 8.50
CA ASP A 96 13.69 9.32 8.62
C ASP A 96 12.23 9.16 9.09
N ALA A 97 11.89 7.99 9.66
CA ALA A 97 10.56 7.76 10.22
C ALA A 97 10.20 8.85 11.25
N ALA A 98 8.98 9.37 11.14
CA ALA A 98 8.47 10.39 12.03
C ALA A 98 8.42 9.89 13.49
N ALA A 99 8.70 10.79 14.44
CA ALA A 99 8.60 10.45 15.85
C ALA A 99 7.16 10.08 16.23
N PRO A 100 6.93 9.06 17.08
CA PRO A 100 5.59 8.61 17.46
C PRO A 100 4.70 9.72 18.03
N GLU A 101 5.30 10.67 18.77
CA GLU A 101 4.60 11.80 19.36
C GLU A 101 4.08 12.78 18.30
N ASP A 102 4.87 13.03 17.25
CA ASP A 102 4.49 13.92 16.14
C ASP A 102 3.38 13.29 15.29
N VAL A 103 3.48 11.98 15.03
CA VAL A 103 2.41 11.22 14.39
C VAL A 103 1.13 11.31 15.20
N ALA A 104 1.19 11.08 16.51
CA ALA A 104 0.02 11.15 17.38
C ALA A 104 -0.62 12.54 17.42
N ALA A 105 0.19 13.61 17.41
CA ALA A 105 -0.29 14.98 17.32
C ALA A 105 -0.98 15.27 15.98
N MET A 106 -0.38 14.83 14.87
CA MET A 106 -0.94 15.01 13.53
C MET A 106 -2.22 14.19 13.32
N VAL A 107 -2.27 12.95 13.82
CA VAL A 107 -3.50 12.12 13.82
C VAL A 107 -4.63 12.82 14.56
N ARG A 108 -4.33 13.43 15.71
CA ARG A 108 -5.35 14.20 16.43
C ARG A 108 -5.87 15.36 15.62
N LEU A 109 -5.00 16.10 14.94
CA LEU A 109 -5.38 17.23 14.07
C LEU A 109 -6.28 16.76 12.93
N PHE A 110 -5.92 15.69 12.22
CA PHE A 110 -6.75 15.18 11.12
C PHE A 110 -8.10 14.67 11.58
N ARG A 111 -8.18 14.11 12.78
CA ARG A 111 -9.43 13.62 13.37
C ARG A 111 -10.31 14.70 13.99
N GLU A 112 -9.88 15.97 13.99
CA GLU A 112 -10.79 17.08 14.32
C GLU A 112 -11.91 17.21 13.26
N ASP A 113 -11.62 16.78 12.03
CA ASP A 113 -12.61 16.57 10.97
C ASP A 113 -13.17 15.13 11.11
N GLU A 114 -14.44 14.98 11.49
CA GLU A 114 -15.06 13.67 11.75
C GLU A 114 -15.16 12.77 10.49
N ALA A 115 -14.75 13.27 9.32
CA ALA A 115 -14.77 12.55 8.05
C ALA A 115 -13.68 11.46 7.91
N ILE A 116 -12.64 11.47 8.77
CA ILE A 116 -11.52 10.52 8.68
C ILE A 116 -11.44 9.59 9.90
N ASP A 117 -11.38 8.29 9.66
CA ASP A 117 -11.20 7.29 10.71
C ASP A 117 -9.74 7.23 11.22
N ALA A 118 -9.52 6.48 12.30
CA ALA A 118 -8.22 6.43 12.97
C ALA A 118 -7.10 5.82 12.12
N ASP A 119 -7.41 4.80 11.31
CA ASP A 119 -6.41 4.12 10.48
C ASP A 119 -6.03 5.01 9.29
N SER A 120 -7.02 5.64 8.65
CA SER A 120 -6.82 6.60 7.57
C SER A 120 -6.07 7.86 8.03
N ALA A 121 -6.39 8.37 9.23
CA ALA A 121 -5.68 9.51 9.81
C ALA A 121 -4.22 9.17 10.13
N ALA A 122 -3.94 7.95 10.59
CA ALA A 122 -2.56 7.48 10.79
C ALA A 122 -1.80 7.40 9.45
N ALA A 123 -2.41 6.81 8.41
CA ALA A 123 -1.84 6.80 7.07
C ALA A 123 -1.48 8.21 6.58
N LEU A 124 -2.41 9.16 6.70
CA LEU A 124 -2.18 10.54 6.30
C LEU A 124 -1.07 11.21 7.13
N ALA A 125 -1.04 11.00 8.45
CA ALA A 125 -0.01 11.56 9.32
C ALA A 125 1.39 11.11 8.93
N HIS A 126 1.57 9.80 8.69
CA HIS A 126 2.85 9.28 8.24
C HIS A 126 3.25 9.82 6.86
N ALA A 127 2.31 9.91 5.92
CA ALA A 127 2.60 10.43 4.57
C ALA A 127 2.92 11.94 4.53
N VAL A 128 2.34 12.70 5.44
CA VAL A 128 2.63 14.14 5.58
C VAL A 128 3.99 14.35 6.24
N LEU A 129 4.31 13.57 7.28
CA LEU A 129 5.55 13.72 8.04
C LEU A 129 6.77 13.07 7.39
N CYS A 130 6.58 12.04 6.56
CA CYS A 130 7.66 11.38 5.82
C CYS A 130 7.76 11.97 4.41
N GLU A 131 8.85 12.68 4.11
CA GLU A 131 9.03 13.33 2.80
C GLU A 131 9.15 12.35 1.63
N GLU A 132 9.62 11.13 1.88
CA GLU A 132 9.76 10.12 0.83
C GLU A 132 8.41 9.60 0.32
N VAL A 133 7.36 9.68 1.14
CA VAL A 133 6.01 9.24 0.75
C VAL A 133 5.37 10.26 -0.19
N ASP A 134 5.12 9.84 -1.42
CA ASP A 134 4.49 10.65 -2.44
C ASP A 134 3.10 10.12 -2.85
N VAL A 135 2.75 8.90 -2.45
CA VAL A 135 1.43 8.31 -2.74
C VAL A 135 0.85 7.60 -1.52
N ILE A 136 -0.41 7.87 -1.20
CA ILE A 136 -1.25 7.00 -0.37
C ILE A 136 -2.16 6.18 -1.27
N VAL A 137 -2.26 4.88 -1.01
CA VAL A 137 -3.20 3.97 -1.67
C VAL A 137 -4.29 3.60 -0.68
N THR A 138 -5.53 3.86 -1.05
CA THR A 138 -6.72 3.61 -0.23
C THR A 138 -7.91 3.25 -1.11
N ASP A 139 -8.83 2.40 -0.65
CA ASP A 139 -10.07 2.14 -1.37
C ASP A 139 -11.10 3.28 -1.24
N GLU A 140 -10.85 4.26 -0.37
CA GLU A 140 -11.72 5.42 -0.16
C GLU A 140 -10.97 6.76 -0.20
N PRO A 141 -10.40 7.18 -1.36
CA PRO A 141 -9.64 8.43 -1.47
C PRO A 141 -10.39 9.68 -1.00
N ARG A 142 -11.73 9.64 -1.09
CA ARG A 142 -12.59 10.74 -0.64
C ARG A 142 -12.53 10.99 0.86
N ARG A 143 -12.19 9.99 1.70
CA ARG A 143 -12.02 10.17 3.15
C ARG A 143 -10.81 11.02 3.51
N PHE A 144 -9.84 11.10 2.59
CA PHE A 144 -8.66 11.94 2.74
C PHE A 144 -8.86 13.35 2.21
N ARG A 145 -10.07 13.71 1.73
CA ARG A 145 -10.45 15.10 1.47
C ARG A 145 -10.61 15.80 2.81
N HIS A 146 -9.49 16.13 3.42
CA HIS A 146 -9.45 16.99 4.59
C HIS A 146 -9.95 18.37 4.18
N GLY A 147 -10.85 19.00 4.96
CA GLY A 147 -11.48 20.29 4.62
C GLY A 147 -10.53 21.48 4.42
N ARG A 148 -9.22 21.26 4.51
CA ARG A 148 -8.15 22.19 4.20
C ARG A 148 -7.34 21.66 3.02
N GLU A 149 -7.94 21.63 1.83
CA GLU A 149 -7.32 21.17 0.56
C GLU A 149 -6.00 21.91 0.18
N GLY A 150 -5.49 22.83 1.01
CA GLY A 150 -4.16 23.45 0.88
C GLY A 150 -3.16 23.13 2.00
N ASP A 151 -3.49 22.26 2.96
CA ASP A 151 -2.59 21.85 4.05
C ASP A 151 -1.80 20.56 3.72
N LEU A 152 -2.20 19.83 2.68
CA LEU A 152 -1.46 18.65 2.25
C LEU A 152 -0.25 19.07 1.40
N PRO A 153 0.89 18.36 1.51
CA PRO A 153 2.03 18.59 0.64
C PRO A 153 1.62 18.42 -0.83
N ASP A 154 1.98 19.36 -1.71
CA ASP A 154 1.71 19.28 -3.16
C ASP A 154 2.24 18.00 -3.81
N ARG A 155 3.24 17.38 -3.19
CA ARG A 155 3.84 16.09 -3.62
C ARG A 155 2.94 14.88 -3.36
N LEU A 156 1.94 14.98 -2.48
CA LEU A 156 1.22 13.84 -1.95
C LEU A 156 -0.02 13.56 -2.78
N GLU A 157 0.00 12.45 -3.51
CA GLU A 157 -1.14 11.93 -4.23
C GLU A 157 -1.91 10.90 -3.39
N ILE A 158 -3.21 10.82 -3.60
CA ILE A 158 -4.08 9.84 -2.93
C ILE A 158 -4.90 9.15 -4.00
N VAL A 159 -4.62 7.87 -4.22
CA VAL A 159 -5.14 7.09 -5.34
C VAL A 159 -5.79 5.80 -4.84
N ASP A 160 -6.61 5.19 -5.68
CA ASP A 160 -7.15 3.86 -5.42
C ASP A 160 -6.23 2.74 -5.95
N PRO A 161 -6.43 1.47 -5.52
CA PRO A 161 -5.60 0.37 -5.97
C PRO A 161 -5.61 0.14 -7.49
N LEU A 162 -6.71 0.44 -8.19
CA LEU A 162 -6.81 0.25 -9.64
C LEU A 162 -5.97 1.29 -10.37
N GLU A 163 -6.02 2.54 -9.90
CA GLU A 163 -5.19 3.60 -10.44
C GLU A 163 -3.71 3.32 -10.24
N LEU A 164 -3.29 2.88 -9.04
CA LEU A 164 -1.89 2.53 -8.81
C LEU A 164 -1.47 1.31 -9.63
N GLU A 165 -2.29 0.25 -9.68
CA GLU A 165 -2.00 -0.94 -10.49
C GLU A 165 -1.76 -0.57 -11.96
N ALA A 166 -2.59 0.30 -12.53
CA ALA A 166 -2.42 0.76 -13.91
C ALA A 166 -1.09 1.52 -14.13
N ARG A 167 -0.60 2.24 -13.12
CA ARG A 167 0.70 2.94 -13.15
C ARG A 167 1.88 1.98 -13.01
N LEU A 168 1.71 0.91 -12.21
CA LEU A 168 2.76 -0.06 -11.90
C LEU A 168 2.78 -1.28 -12.83
N ALA A 169 1.77 -1.47 -13.68
CA ALA A 169 1.58 -2.67 -14.47
C ALA A 169 2.84 -3.07 -15.28
N LEU A 170 3.37 -4.26 -15.00
CA LEU A 170 4.49 -4.86 -15.71
C LEU A 170 4.18 -5.01 -17.21
N ALA A 171 5.07 -4.49 -18.05
CA ALA A 171 4.93 -4.59 -19.50
C ALA A 171 4.96 -6.07 -19.95
N PRO A 172 4.27 -6.45 -21.04
CA PRO A 172 4.34 -7.78 -21.63
C PRO A 172 5.77 -8.34 -21.73
N GLY A 173 6.06 -9.45 -21.03
CA GLY A 173 7.37 -10.13 -20.99
C GLY A 173 8.28 -9.76 -19.83
N GLU A 174 7.90 -8.80 -18.98
CA GLU A 174 8.66 -8.39 -17.80
C GLU A 174 8.46 -9.36 -16.63
N GLN A 175 9.54 -9.62 -15.86
CA GLN A 175 9.52 -10.45 -14.66
C GLN A 175 9.27 -9.59 -13.40
N PRO A 176 8.41 -10.03 -12.46
CA PRO A 176 8.18 -9.33 -11.20
C PRO A 176 9.45 -9.30 -10.34
N ALA A 177 9.55 -8.31 -9.45
CA ALA A 177 10.67 -8.19 -8.51
C ALA A 177 10.70 -9.34 -7.47
N VAL A 178 9.54 -9.97 -7.24
CA VAL A 178 9.39 -11.11 -6.35
C VAL A 178 9.24 -12.38 -7.18
N GLU A 179 10.12 -13.36 -6.96
CA GLU A 179 9.98 -14.68 -7.57
C GLU A 179 8.67 -15.35 -7.11
N VAL A 180 7.98 -15.99 -8.06
CA VAL A 180 6.77 -16.78 -7.77
C VAL A 180 7.16 -17.86 -6.74
N PRO A 181 6.47 -17.98 -5.58
CA PRO A 181 6.79 -19.01 -4.62
C PRO A 181 6.75 -20.42 -5.24
N ASP A 182 7.74 -21.24 -4.90
CA ASP A 182 7.84 -22.63 -5.38
C ASP A 182 6.55 -23.41 -5.09
N GLY A 183 6.02 -24.10 -6.11
CA GLY A 183 4.78 -24.87 -6.02
C GLY A 183 3.51 -24.13 -6.50
N VAL A 184 3.56 -22.81 -6.69
CA VAL A 184 2.44 -22.02 -7.21
C VAL A 184 2.23 -22.24 -8.72
N LEU A 185 3.30 -22.34 -9.50
CA LEU A 185 3.22 -22.59 -10.96
C LEU A 185 2.69 -23.98 -11.31
N SER A 186 2.82 -24.96 -10.40
CA SER A 186 2.30 -26.31 -10.56
C SER A 186 0.81 -26.45 -10.20
N LEU A 187 0.20 -25.41 -9.60
CA LEU A 187 -1.23 -25.36 -9.21
C LEU A 187 -2.09 -24.60 -10.23
N LEU A 188 -1.53 -24.22 -11.38
CA LEU A 188 -2.17 -23.43 -12.44
C LEU A 188 -3.23 -24.22 -13.24
N GLY A 189 -4.29 -24.65 -12.56
CA GLY A 189 -5.62 -24.61 -13.16
C GLY A 189 -6.05 -23.16 -13.42
N ASP A 190 -7.36 -22.89 -13.58
CA ASP A 190 -7.92 -21.59 -13.97
C ASP A 190 -7.84 -20.50 -12.87
N GLU A 191 -6.63 -20.26 -12.33
CA GLU A 191 -6.15 -19.15 -11.49
C GLU A 191 -6.06 -19.49 -9.98
N PRO A 192 -4.91 -19.25 -9.29
CA PRO A 192 -4.17 -17.98 -9.28
C PRO A 192 -2.61 -18.03 -9.14
N TRP A 193 -1.89 -17.16 -9.87
CA TRP A 193 -0.56 -16.64 -9.50
C TRP A 193 -0.66 -15.12 -9.62
N TRP A 194 -1.27 -14.44 -8.64
CA TRP A 194 -1.71 -13.01 -8.72
C TRP A 194 -2.54 -12.62 -9.98
N VAL A 195 -2.95 -13.67 -10.70
CA VAL A 195 -4.04 -13.81 -11.65
C VAL A 195 -3.89 -12.98 -12.93
N GLN A 196 -2.89 -13.38 -13.74
CA GLN A 196 -2.62 -13.20 -15.18
C GLN A 196 -3.13 -11.93 -15.91
N ARG A 197 -2.21 -11.23 -16.60
CA ARG A 197 -2.34 -9.89 -17.25
C ARG A 197 -3.74 -9.45 -17.66
#